data_AF-A0A1V4X3Z0-F1
#
_entry.id   AF-A0A1V4X3Z0-F1
#
_cell.length_a   1.000
_cell.length_b   1.000
_cell.length_c   1.000
_cell.angle_alpha   90.00
_cell.angle_beta   90.00
_cell.angle_gamma   90.00
#
_symmetry.space_group_name_H-M   'P 1'
#
loop_
_entity.id
_entity.type
_entity.pdbx_description
1 polymer ?
#
loop_
_entity_poly.entity_id
_entity_poly.type
_entity_poly.pdbx_seq_one_letter_code
_entity_poly.pdbx_strand_id
1 'polypeptide(L)'
;MTKQEMHMMMERACEGDPEAFRELFMAVQFREAMEHIFNTHELRAALIIIGRHYGGAKCTELSETFKTNRMDIWRILRNAQNAANN
;
A
#
# COMPACT_ATOMS: atom_id res chain seq x y z
N MET A 1 10.32 -11.62 -3.95
CA MET A 1 9.77 -12.65 -4.84
C MET A 1 9.69 -12.09 -6.25
N THR A 2 10.45 -12.66 -7.18
CA THR A 2 10.44 -12.32 -8.60
C THR A 2 9.22 -12.94 -9.29
N LYS A 3 8.86 -12.45 -10.49
CA LYS A 3 7.73 -12.98 -11.26
C LYS A 3 7.90 -14.47 -11.60
N GLN A 4 9.14 -14.92 -11.74
CA GLN A 4 9.51 -16.29 -12.07
C GLN A 4 9.36 -17.22 -10.85
N GLU A 5 9.75 -16.75 -9.66
CA GLU A 5 9.55 -17.46 -8.38
C GLU A 5 8.05 -17.68 -8.09
N MET A 6 7.21 -16.69 -8.39
CA MET A 6 5.76 -16.80 -8.19
C MET A 6 5.10 -17.82 -9.11
N HIS A 7 5.57 -17.96 -10.36
CA HIS A 7 5.07 -18.98 -11.29
C HIS A 7 5.39 -20.40 -10.81
N MET A 8 6.63 -20.65 -10.40
CA MET A 8 7.04 -21.96 -9.88
C MET A 8 6.27 -22.34 -8.61
N MET A 9 5.96 -21.35 -7.76
CA MET A 9 5.17 -21.58 -6.55
C MET A 9 3.71 -21.91 -6.87
N MET A 10 3.13 -21.29 -7.91
CA MET A 10 1.80 -21.61 -8.41
C MET A 10 1.73 -23.02 -8.99
N GLU A 11 2.72 -23.43 -9.77
CA GLU A 11 2.81 -24.79 -10.33
C GLU A 11 2.89 -25.85 -9.21
N ARG A 12 3.77 -25.66 -8.23
CA ARG A 12 3.89 -26.55 -7.06
C ARG A 12 2.59 -26.66 -6.27
N ALA A 13 1.90 -25.54 -6.05
CA ALA A 13 0.61 -25.55 -5.36
C ALA A 13 -0.46 -26.34 -6.14
N CYS A 14 -0.49 -26.23 -7.48
CA CYS A 14 -1.37 -27.01 -8.34
C CYS A 14 -1.04 -28.50 -8.34
N GLU A 15 0.23 -28.87 -8.16
CA GLU A 15 0.70 -30.26 -7.99
C GLU A 15 0.41 -30.82 -6.59
N GLY A 16 -0.19 -30.03 -5.70
CA GLY A 16 -0.62 -30.46 -4.37
C GLY A 16 0.41 -30.22 -3.27
N ASP A 17 1.44 -29.40 -3.51
CA ASP A 17 2.40 -28.99 -2.48
C ASP A 17 1.70 -28.09 -1.42
N PRO A 18 1.56 -28.56 -0.18
CA PRO A 18 0.84 -27.84 0.87
C PRO A 18 1.59 -26.60 1.38
N GLU A 19 2.91 -26.53 1.24
CA GLU A 19 3.71 -25.37 1.62
C GLU A 19 3.51 -24.24 0.60
N ALA A 20 3.59 -24.57 -0.68
CA ALA A 20 3.32 -23.63 -1.76
C ALA A 20 1.89 -23.07 -1.72
N PHE A 21 0.90 -23.92 -1.42
CA PHE A 21 -0.49 -23.47 -1.25
C PHE A 21 -0.63 -22.49 -0.09
N ARG A 22 0.00 -22.78 1.06
CA ARG A 22 -0.04 -21.92 2.24
C ARG A 22 0.60 -20.56 1.97
N GLU A 23 1.76 -20.53 1.32
CA GLU A 23 2.44 -19.28 0.99
C GLU A 23 1.61 -18.42 0.04
N LEU A 24 1.05 -19.00 -1.02
CA LEU A 24 0.15 -18.30 -1.93
C LEU A 24 -1.11 -17.79 -1.22
N PHE A 25 -1.72 -18.60 -0.36
CA PHE A 25 -2.90 -18.21 0.41
C PHE A 25 -2.59 -17.02 1.34
N MET A 26 -1.47 -17.05 2.06
CA MET A 26 -1.05 -15.92 2.90
C MET A 26 -0.74 -14.67 2.08
N ALA A 27 -0.11 -14.82 0.91
CA ALA A 27 0.16 -13.69 0.02
C ALA A 27 -1.13 -13.04 -0.51
N VAL A 28 -2.14 -13.84 -0.85
CA VAL A 28 -3.47 -13.35 -1.26
C VAL A 28 -4.17 -12.66 -0.10
N GLN A 29 -4.21 -13.28 1.09
CA GLN A 29 -4.80 -12.69 2.30
C GLN A 29 -4.11 -11.38 2.69
N PHE A 30 -2.78 -11.34 2.61
CA PHE A 30 -2.02 -10.11 2.86
C PHE A 30 -2.34 -9.04 1.83
N ARG A 31 -2.44 -9.39 0.54
CA ARG A 31 -2.86 -8.45 -0.51
C ARG A 31 -4.26 -7.92 -0.23
N GLU A 32 -5.22 -8.78 0.08
CA GLU A 32 -6.61 -8.39 0.37
C GLU A 32 -6.71 -7.54 1.64
N ALA A 33 -5.99 -7.91 2.70
CA ALA A 33 -5.90 -7.12 3.92
C ALA A 33 -5.28 -5.76 3.61
N MET A 34 -4.20 -5.71 2.84
CA MET A 34 -3.58 -4.47 2.41
C MET A 34 -4.51 -3.65 1.51
N GLU A 35 -5.20 -4.25 0.55
CA GLU A 35 -6.20 -3.56 -0.29
C GLU A 35 -7.34 -3.00 0.57
N HIS A 36 -7.84 -3.76 1.55
CA HIS A 36 -8.88 -3.31 2.48
C HIS A 36 -8.39 -2.17 3.39
N ILE A 37 -7.18 -2.29 3.91
CA ILE A 37 -6.49 -1.33 4.77
C ILE A 37 -6.16 -0.04 3.97
N PHE A 38 -5.67 -0.17 2.74
CA PHE A 38 -5.35 0.93 1.82
C PHE A 38 -6.58 1.60 1.21
N ASN A 39 -7.74 0.95 1.23
CA ASN A 39 -9.00 1.54 0.78
C ASN A 39 -9.68 2.40 1.86
N THR A 40 -9.10 2.49 3.06
CA THR A 40 -9.52 3.48 4.05
C THR A 40 -8.90 4.84 3.72
N HIS A 41 -9.75 5.85 3.54
CA HIS A 41 -9.31 7.20 3.22
C HIS A 41 -8.37 7.77 4.30
N GLU A 42 -8.54 7.33 5.55
CA GLU A 42 -7.78 7.73 6.74
C GLU A 42 -6.35 7.20 6.73
N LEU A 43 -6.12 5.91 6.41
CA LEU A 43 -4.76 5.39 6.36
C LEU A 43 -3.97 5.96 5.19
N ARG A 44 -4.61 6.11 4.03
CA ARG A 44 -3.97 6.77 2.88
C ARG A 44 -3.54 8.19 3.25
N ALA A 45 -4.38 8.93 3.96
CA ALA A 45 -4.03 10.24 4.48
C ALA A 45 -2.85 10.17 5.46
N ALA A 46 -2.87 9.23 6.42
CA ALA A 46 -1.79 9.02 7.38
C ALA A 46 -0.45 8.72 6.69
N LEU A 47 -0.42 7.85 5.68
CA LEU A 47 0.79 7.53 4.92
C LEU A 47 1.31 8.71 4.10
N ILE A 48 0.41 9.52 3.52
CA ILE A 48 0.80 10.76 2.83
C ILE A 48 1.44 11.74 3.82
N ILE A 49 0.84 11.90 5.01
CA ILE A 49 1.38 12.75 6.08
C ILE A 49 2.75 12.22 6.52
N ILE A 50 2.88 10.92 6.79
CA ILE A 50 4.12 10.31 7.25
C ILE A 50 5.22 10.43 6.19
N GLY A 51 4.92 10.06 4.94
CA GLY A 51 5.85 10.15 3.82
C GLY A 51 6.33 11.59 3.58
N ARG A 52 5.48 12.58 3.81
CA ARG A 52 5.85 13.99 3.71
C ARG A 52 6.70 14.45 4.90
N HIS A 53 6.23 14.25 6.13
CA HIS A 53 6.80 14.87 7.32
C HIS A 53 8.04 14.13 7.83
N TYR A 54 8.07 12.80 7.73
CA TYR A 54 9.19 11.99 8.19
C TYR A 54 10.05 11.47 7.04
N GLY A 55 9.45 11.21 5.87
CA GLY A 55 10.16 10.70 4.69
C GLY A 55 10.72 11.78 3.76
N GLY A 56 10.30 13.04 3.90
CA GLY A 56 10.75 14.15 3.04
C GLY A 56 10.21 14.12 1.61
N ALA A 57 9.29 13.20 1.28
CA ALA A 57 8.77 13.03 -0.08
C ALA A 57 8.08 14.32 -0.59
N LYS A 58 8.26 14.62 -1.88
CA LYS A 58 7.62 15.75 -2.56
C LYS A 58 6.17 15.40 -2.91
N CYS A 59 5.31 16.42 -3.02
CA CYS A 59 3.92 16.21 -3.40
C CYS A 59 3.75 15.54 -4.78
N THR A 60 4.72 15.71 -5.70
CA THR A 60 4.76 15.01 -6.99
C THR A 60 4.96 13.51 -6.81
N GLU A 61 5.96 13.11 -6.02
CA GLU A 61 6.29 11.71 -5.74
C GLU A 61 5.12 11.01 -5.02
N LEU A 62 4.48 11.69 -4.07
CA LEU A 62 3.29 11.20 -3.39
C LEU A 62 2.10 11.08 -4.35
N SER A 63 1.91 12.04 -5.25
CA SER A 63 0.82 12.01 -6.22
C SER A 63 0.93 10.82 -7.19
N GLU A 64 2.15 10.51 -7.64
CA GLU A 64 2.45 9.36 -8.49
C GLU A 64 2.28 8.04 -7.73
N THR A 65 2.86 7.94 -6.53
CA THR A 65 2.80 6.74 -5.68
C THR A 65 1.36 6.36 -5.34
N PHE A 66 0.58 7.33 -4.89
CA PHE A 66 -0.80 7.11 -4.49
C PHE A 66 -1.79 7.22 -5.65
N LYS A 67 -1.33 7.44 -6.89
CA LYS A 67 -2.20 7.61 -8.08
C LYS A 67 -3.35 8.60 -7.84
N THR A 68 -3.01 9.78 -7.34
CA THR A 68 -3.97 10.86 -7.09
C THR A 68 -3.44 12.19 -7.58
N ASN A 69 -4.32 13.18 -7.74
CA ASN A 69 -3.86 14.50 -8.12
C ASN A 69 -3.11 15.20 -6.96
N ARG A 70 -2.23 16.13 -7.31
CA ARG A 70 -1.43 16.91 -6.34
C ARG A 70 -2.28 17.77 -5.39
N MET A 71 -3.47 18.18 -5.81
CA MET A 71 -4.38 18.99 -4.99
C MET A 71 -4.95 18.19 -3.81
N ASP A 72 -5.24 16.92 -4.01
CA ASP A 72 -5.70 16.02 -2.96
C ASP A 72 -4.61 15.74 -1.93
N ILE A 73 -3.35 15.55 -2.39
CA ILE A 73 -2.18 15.48 -1.50
C ILE A 73 -2.10 16.76 -0.64
N TRP A 74 -2.21 17.93 -1.28
CA TRP A 74 -2.18 19.22 -0.58
C TRP A 74 -3.32 19.37 0.43
N ARG A 75 -4.54 18.96 0.07
CA ARG A 75 -5.71 19.03 0.95
C ARG A 75 -5.52 18.15 2.18
N ILE A 76 -5.01 16.93 2.01
CA ILE A 76 -4.70 16.01 3.11
C ILE A 76 -3.68 16.63 4.07
N LEU A 77 -2.56 17.14 3.54
CA LEU A 77 -1.50 17.74 4.36
C LEU A 77 -1.98 18.99 5.10
N ARG A 78 -2.77 19.85 4.43
CA ARG A 78 -3.34 21.06 5.03
C ARG A 78 -4.33 20.73 6.14
N ASN A 79 -5.19 19.73 5.94
CA ASN A 79 -6.14 19.29 6.96
C ASN A 79 -5.43 18.72 8.19
N ALA A 80 -4.36 17.95 7.99
CA ALA A 80 -3.54 17.42 9.07
C ALA A 80 -2.86 18.55 9.88
N GLN A 81 -2.33 19.56 9.20
CA GLN A 81 -1.72 20.72 9.85
C GLN A 81 -2.74 21.54 10.66
N ASN A 82 -3.96 21.71 10.12
CA ASN A 82 -5.03 22.39 10.85
C ASN A 82 -5.48 21.59 12.08
N ALA A 83 -5.54 20.27 12.00
CA ALA A 83 -5.89 19.40 13.13
C ALA A 83 -4.84 19.43 14.25
N ALA A 84 -3.56 19.63 13.94
CA ALA A 84 -2.50 19.76 14.93
C ALA A 84 -2.46 21.12 15.65
N ASN A 85 -3.15 22.14 15.12
CA ASN A 85 -3.15 23.51 15.66
C ASN A 85 -4.41 23.87 16.48
N ASN A 86 -5.35 22.93 16.63
CA ASN A 86 -6.55 23.04 17.47
C ASN A 86 -6.41 22.14 18.71
#